data_AF-A0A7S0MRG1-F1
#
_entry.id   AF-A0A7S0MRG1-F1
#
_cell.length_a   1.000
_cell.length_b   1.000
_cell.length_c   1.000
_cell.angle_alpha   90.00
_cell.angle_beta   90.00
_cell.angle_gamma   90.00
#
_symmetry.space_group_name_H-M   'P 1'
#
loop_
_entity.id
_entity.type
_entity.pdbx_description
1 polymer ?
#
loop_
_entity_poly.entity_id
_entity_poly.type
_entity_poly.pdbx_seq_one_letter_code
_entity_poly.pdbx_strand_id
1 'polypeptide(L)'
;FGSNQIYIPRQSMQKDQRYREPLAILGFGESIIEQSTSSQLSNNDLTATFKLTSTLPKGSYLTISGLKGSRSTSSTLQVQNLAFPAPIFSRGLWNFTSSSLVLTVTDDIQ
;
A
#
# COMPACT_ATOMS: atom_id res chain seq x y z
N PHE A 1 -5.26 -14.34 -32.84
CA PHE A 1 -4.63 -14.15 -31.53
C PHE A 1 -3.35 -14.95 -31.52
N GLY A 2 -2.19 -14.30 -31.63
CA GLY A 2 -0.89 -14.97 -31.66
C GLY A 2 -0.19 -14.81 -30.32
N SER A 3 0.16 -15.92 -29.69
CA SER A 3 1.09 -15.96 -28.56
C SER A 3 2.51 -15.87 -29.11
N ASN A 4 3.27 -14.87 -28.69
CA ASN A 4 4.69 -14.76 -29.01
C ASN A 4 5.49 -15.32 -27.82
N GLN A 5 6.40 -16.24 -28.11
CA GLN A 5 7.30 -16.83 -27.11
C GLN A 5 8.70 -16.26 -27.34
N ILE A 6 9.24 -15.54 -26.36
CA ILE A 6 10.61 -15.04 -26.37
C ILE A 6 11.46 -16.00 -25.54
N TYR A 7 12.44 -16.64 -26.17
CA TYR A 7 13.40 -17.51 -25.48
C TYR A 7 14.56 -16.67 -24.92
N ILE A 8 14.72 -16.68 -23.61
CA ILE A 8 15.86 -16.06 -22.93
C ILE A 8 16.66 -17.18 -22.25
N PRO A 9 17.93 -17.40 -22.60
CA PRO A 9 18.76 -18.43 -21.97
C PRO A 9 18.97 -18.10 -20.48
N ARG A 10 19.04 -19.13 -19.64
CA ARG A 10 19.30 -18.97 -18.21
C ARG A 10 20.60 -18.17 -18.01
N GLN A 11 20.51 -17.02 -17.33
CA GLN A 11 21.67 -16.28 -16.85
C GLN A 11 21.61 -16.21 -15.34
N SER A 12 22.76 -16.34 -14.68
CA SER A 12 22.87 -16.13 -13.23
C SER A 12 22.46 -14.69 -12.93
N MET A 13 21.41 -14.53 -12.12
CA MET A 13 20.94 -13.21 -11.74
C MET A 13 21.98 -12.51 -10.87
N GLN A 14 22.53 -11.39 -11.33
CA GLN A 14 23.28 -10.48 -10.47
C GLN A 14 22.29 -9.77 -9.53
N LYS A 15 22.14 -10.30 -8.32
CA LYS A 15 21.39 -9.64 -7.24
C LYS A 15 22.22 -8.45 -6.72
N ASP A 16 22.22 -7.32 -7.41
CA ASP A 16 22.54 -6.07 -6.72
C ASP A 16 21.31 -5.64 -5.88
N GLN A 17 21.47 -4.72 -4.93
CA GLN A 17 20.35 -4.24 -4.09
C GLN A 17 19.20 -3.61 -4.90
N ARG A 18 19.40 -3.29 -6.19
CA ARG A 18 18.41 -2.65 -7.06
C ARG A 18 17.65 -3.63 -7.95
N TYR A 19 18.16 -4.84 -8.21
CA TYR A 19 17.58 -5.78 -9.20
C TYR A 19 17.37 -7.19 -8.66
N ARG A 20 16.89 -7.34 -7.42
CA ARG A 20 16.68 -8.67 -6.82
C ARG A 20 15.60 -9.52 -7.50
N GLU A 21 14.65 -8.90 -8.23
CA GLU A 21 13.45 -9.59 -8.75
C GLU A 21 12.92 -8.98 -10.07
N PRO A 22 13.64 -9.09 -11.20
CA PRO A 22 13.30 -8.41 -12.46
C PRO A 22 11.98 -8.85 -13.13
N LEU A 23 11.34 -9.92 -12.65
CA LEU A 23 10.03 -10.39 -13.10
C LEU A 23 8.96 -10.34 -11.99
N ALA A 24 9.27 -9.76 -10.82
CA ALA A 24 8.26 -9.60 -9.79
C ALA A 24 7.23 -8.57 -10.23
N ILE A 25 5.96 -8.96 -10.20
CA ILE A 25 4.85 -8.04 -10.35
C ILE A 25 4.60 -7.44 -8.97
N LEU A 26 4.88 -6.15 -8.84
CA LEU A 26 4.47 -5.34 -7.68
C LEU A 26 2.95 -5.39 -7.58
N GLY A 27 2.45 -5.91 -6.46
CA GLY A 27 1.03 -6.08 -6.24
C GLY A 27 0.67 -6.43 -4.81
N PHE A 28 -0.64 -6.44 -4.56
CA PHE A 28 -1.21 -6.92 -3.31
C PHE A 28 -1.65 -8.37 -3.51
N GLY A 29 -1.07 -9.29 -2.74
CA GLY A 29 -1.57 -10.66 -2.63
C GLY A 29 -2.87 -10.70 -1.83
N GLU A 30 -3.02 -9.81 -0.85
CA GLU A 30 -4.23 -9.58 -0.07
C GLU A 30 -4.43 -8.08 0.13
N SER A 31 -5.68 -7.63 0.07
CA SER A 31 -6.08 -6.25 0.40
C SER A 31 -7.48 -6.26 0.98
N ILE A 32 -7.59 -5.94 2.27
CA ILE A 32 -8.84 -5.92 3.03
C ILE A 32 -8.94 -4.57 3.72
N ILE A 33 -10.15 -4.00 3.75
CA ILE A 33 -10.46 -2.82 4.53
C ILE A 33 -11.70 -3.07 5.38
N GLU A 34 -11.60 -2.74 6.65
CA GLU A 34 -12.66 -2.84 7.63
C GLU A 34 -12.89 -1.48 8.28
N GLN A 35 -14.10 -1.29 8.82
CA GLN A 35 -14.46 -0.07 9.55
C GLN A 35 -15.10 -0.45 10.89
N SER A 36 -14.80 0.28 11.96
CA SER A 36 -15.38 0.01 13.28
C SER A 36 -16.86 0.41 13.37
N THR A 37 -17.29 1.41 12.61
CA THR A 37 -18.70 1.84 12.56
C THR A 37 -19.02 2.58 11.25
N SER A 38 -20.26 2.47 10.78
CA SER A 38 -20.76 3.28 9.66
C SER A 38 -21.54 4.52 10.13
N SER A 39 -21.59 4.78 11.44
CA SER A 39 -22.35 5.89 12.03
C SER A 39 -21.68 7.23 11.74
N GLN A 40 -22.44 8.19 11.20
CA GLN A 40 -21.95 9.54 10.88
C GLN A 40 -21.64 10.38 12.13
N LEU A 41 -22.11 9.97 13.30
CA LEU A 41 -21.98 10.70 14.57
C LEU A 41 -20.95 10.04 15.52
N SER A 42 -20.23 9.03 15.05
CA SER A 42 -19.28 8.28 15.85
C SER A 42 -17.90 8.32 15.19
N ASN A 43 -16.84 8.29 16.00
CA ASN A 43 -15.50 8.09 15.46
C ASN A 43 -15.44 6.72 14.78
N ASN A 44 -14.89 6.70 13.57
CA ASN A 44 -14.75 5.50 12.76
C ASN A 44 -13.26 5.22 12.54
N ASP A 45 -12.85 4.01 12.86
CA ASP A 45 -11.49 3.52 12.61
C ASP A 45 -11.52 2.66 11.35
N LEU A 46 -10.69 3.03 10.38
CA LEU A 46 -10.47 2.22 9.18
C LEU A 46 -9.22 1.36 9.36
N THR A 47 -9.42 0.05 9.36
CA THR A 47 -8.33 -0.93 9.44
C THR A 47 -8.06 -1.48 8.05
N ALA A 48 -6.89 -1.18 7.50
CA ALA A 48 -6.44 -1.72 6.22
C ALA A 48 -5.40 -2.81 6.46
N THR A 49 -5.68 -4.03 5.99
CA THR A 49 -4.76 -5.16 6.00
C THR A 49 -4.36 -5.48 4.58
N PHE A 50 -3.07 -5.60 4.33
CA PHE A 50 -2.58 -5.97 3.02
C PHE A 50 -1.33 -6.83 3.12
N LYS A 51 -1.11 -7.63 2.08
CA LYS A 51 0.08 -8.46 1.90
C LYS A 51 0.70 -8.13 0.56
N LEU A 52 1.99 -7.85 0.54
CA LEU A 52 2.71 -7.50 -0.68
C LEU A 52 3.28 -8.75 -1.33
N THR A 53 3.34 -8.76 -2.66
CA THR A 53 4.00 -9.82 -3.44
C THR A 53 5.49 -9.58 -3.65
N SER A 54 5.98 -8.40 -3.29
CA SER A 54 7.37 -7.97 -3.44
C SER A 54 7.71 -6.91 -2.39
N THR A 55 8.99 -6.61 -2.23
CA THR A 55 9.42 -5.52 -1.36
C THR A 55 8.83 -4.18 -1.80
N LEU A 56 8.30 -3.41 -0.85
CA LEU A 56 7.88 -2.02 -1.05
C LEU A 56 8.96 -1.09 -0.48
N PRO A 57 9.71 -0.36 -1.33
CA PRO A 57 10.81 0.47 -0.87
C PRO A 57 10.35 1.65 -0.01
N LYS A 58 11.21 2.10 0.88
CA LYS A 58 11.08 3.38 1.60
C LYS A 58 10.79 4.53 0.63
N GLY A 59 9.86 5.40 1.02
CA GLY A 59 9.42 6.54 0.22
C GLY A 59 8.35 6.22 -0.81
N SER A 60 7.98 4.95 -0.98
CA SER A 60 6.82 4.57 -1.78
C SER A 60 5.53 5.15 -1.21
N TYR A 61 4.55 5.36 -2.09
CA TYR A 61 3.21 5.82 -1.73
C TYR A 61 2.20 4.67 -1.83
N LEU A 62 1.50 4.41 -0.74
CA LEU A 62 0.34 3.53 -0.70
C LEU A 62 -0.91 4.40 -0.75
N THR A 63 -1.75 4.24 -1.77
CA THR A 63 -2.98 5.02 -1.92
C THR A 63 -4.20 4.13 -1.71
N ILE A 64 -5.00 4.45 -0.70
CA ILE A 64 -6.32 3.85 -0.48
C ILE A 64 -7.33 4.82 -1.10
N SER A 65 -8.02 4.40 -2.16
CA SER A 65 -8.98 5.23 -2.88
C SER A 65 -10.40 4.75 -2.70
N GLY A 66 -11.37 5.61 -3.01
CA GLY A 66 -12.79 5.25 -2.98
C GLY A 66 -13.42 5.37 -1.59
N LEU A 67 -12.75 6.04 -0.65
CA LEU A 67 -13.26 6.33 0.70
C LEU A 67 -14.33 7.44 0.63
N LYS A 68 -15.47 7.13 0.04
CA LYS A 68 -16.57 8.08 -0.19
C LYS A 68 -17.49 8.18 1.04
N GLY A 69 -18.26 9.26 1.10
CA GLY A 69 -19.30 9.46 2.13
C GLY A 69 -18.78 10.06 3.44
N SER A 70 -17.46 10.10 3.66
CA SER A 70 -16.90 10.90 4.75
C SER A 70 -17.11 12.39 4.50
N ARG A 71 -17.44 13.15 5.54
CA ARG A 71 -17.48 14.63 5.53
C ARG A 71 -16.25 15.26 6.20
N SER A 72 -15.25 14.45 6.56
CA SER A 72 -14.00 14.96 7.13
C SER A 72 -13.25 15.80 6.10
N THR A 73 -12.78 16.99 6.52
CA THR A 73 -11.96 17.85 5.68
C THR A 73 -10.59 17.23 5.41
N SER A 74 -10.02 17.52 4.25
CA SER A 74 -8.65 17.11 3.90
C SER A 74 -7.67 17.52 5.00
N SER A 75 -6.86 16.59 5.47
CA SER A 75 -6.00 16.78 6.63
C SER A 75 -4.93 15.70 6.72
N THR A 76 -3.98 15.86 7.65
CA THR A 76 -3.06 14.79 8.01
C THR A 76 -3.66 13.98 9.15
N LEU A 77 -3.81 12.67 8.92
CA LEU A 77 -4.27 11.72 9.91
C LEU A 77 -3.08 10.99 10.53
N GLN A 78 -3.18 10.72 11.83
CA GLN A 78 -2.25 9.84 12.53
C GLN A 78 -2.57 8.40 12.13
N VAL A 79 -1.53 7.61 11.85
CA VAL A 79 -1.66 6.21 11.45
C VAL A 79 -1.14 5.34 12.58
N GLN A 80 -1.99 4.46 13.09
CA GLN A 80 -1.59 3.47 14.08
C GLN A 80 -1.18 2.19 13.33
N ASN A 81 0.03 1.71 13.60
CA ASN A 81 0.53 0.47 13.01
C ASN A 81 0.12 -0.67 13.95
N LEU A 82 -0.79 -1.53 13.49
CA LEU A 82 -1.39 -2.57 14.35
C LEU A 82 -0.55 -3.86 14.42
N ALA A 83 0.35 -4.09 13.47
CA ALA A 83 1.21 -5.28 13.48
C ALA A 83 2.46 -5.06 12.61
N PHE A 84 3.60 -4.67 13.19
CA PHE A 84 4.96 -4.80 12.64
C PHE A 84 5.96 -4.38 13.74
N PRO A 85 7.18 -4.95 13.82
CA PRO A 85 8.18 -4.57 14.84
C PRO A 85 8.64 -3.10 14.79
N ALA A 86 8.33 -2.36 13.72
CA ALA A 86 8.54 -0.92 13.62
C ALA A 86 7.40 -0.24 12.82
N PRO A 87 7.08 1.03 13.09
CA PRO A 87 6.08 1.77 12.33
C PRO A 87 6.54 1.95 10.88
N ILE A 88 5.84 1.30 9.96
CA ILE A 88 6.07 1.36 8.50
C ILE A 88 5.34 2.54 7.84
N PHE A 89 4.38 3.13 8.55
CA PHE A 89 3.72 4.38 8.20
C PHE A 89 3.71 5.31 9.42
N SER A 90 3.94 6.62 9.21
CA SER A 90 3.87 7.60 10.30
C SER A 90 2.66 8.53 10.21
N ARG A 91 2.18 8.81 8.99
CA ARG A 91 1.08 9.73 8.73
C ARG A 91 0.38 9.37 7.43
N GLY A 92 -0.90 9.72 7.35
CA GLY A 92 -1.70 9.62 6.14
C GLY A 92 -2.21 10.98 5.70
N LEU A 93 -2.09 11.29 4.41
CA LEU A 93 -2.67 12.48 3.81
C LEU A 93 -4.08 12.14 3.33
N TRP A 94 -5.08 12.57 4.09
CA TRP A 94 -6.47 12.45 3.71
C TRP A 94 -6.85 13.58 2.75
N ASN A 95 -7.41 13.22 1.60
CA ASN A 95 -7.96 14.14 0.63
C ASN A 95 -9.45 13.84 0.40
N PHE A 96 -10.30 14.73 0.89
CA PHE A 96 -11.75 14.67 0.73
C PHE A 96 -12.17 14.73 -0.75
N THR A 97 -11.57 15.67 -1.51
CA THR A 97 -11.91 15.90 -2.92
C THR A 97 -11.64 14.68 -3.79
N SER A 98 -10.52 13.99 -3.59
CA SER A 98 -10.20 12.75 -4.32
C SER A 98 -10.76 11.49 -3.64
N SER A 99 -11.33 11.61 -2.44
CA SER A 99 -11.76 10.47 -1.60
C SER A 99 -10.65 9.43 -1.43
N SER A 100 -9.44 9.90 -1.13
CA SER A 100 -8.25 9.04 -1.02
C SER A 100 -7.41 9.36 0.22
N LEU A 101 -6.83 8.32 0.80
CA LEU A 101 -5.82 8.40 1.84
C LEU A 101 -4.48 7.94 1.26
N VAL A 102 -3.47 8.80 1.33
CA VAL A 102 -2.11 8.49 0.86
C VAL A 102 -1.19 8.29 2.05
N LEU A 103 -0.55 7.13 2.13
CA LEU A 103 0.41 6.76 3.15
C LEU A 103 1.82 6.74 2.54
N THR A 104 2.79 7.30 3.24
CA THR A 104 4.21 7.23 2.85
C THR A 104 4.91 6.15 3.66
N VAL A 105 5.54 5.22 2.95
CA VAL A 105 6.32 4.14 3.54
C VAL A 105 7.60 4.70 4.16
N THR A 106 7.81 4.47 5.46
CA THR A 106 8.95 5.04 6.20
C THR A 106 10.18 4.14 6.24
N ASP A 107 10.01 2.85 5.94
CA ASP A 107 11.08 1.85 5.84
C ASP A 107 10.72 0.75 4.83
N ASP A 108 11.71 0.01 4.34
CA ASP A 108 11.47 -1.07 3.38
C ASP A 108 10.56 -2.16 3.99
N ILE A 109 9.46 -2.50 3.30
CA ILE A 109 8.53 -3.56 3.72
C ILE A 109 8.81 -4.79 2.86
N GLN A 110 9.05 -5.95 3.49
CA GLN A 110 9.31 -7.24 2.82
C GLN A 110 8.14 -8.20 2.96
#